data_AF-A0A1C7H3L1-F1
#
_entry.id   AF-A0A1C7H3L1-F1
#
_cell.length_a   1.000
_cell.length_b   1.000
_cell.length_c   1.000
_cell.angle_alpha   90.00
_cell.angle_beta   90.00
_cell.angle_gamma   90.00
#
_symmetry.space_group_name_H-M   'P 1'
#
loop_
_entity.id
_entity.type
_entity.pdbx_description
1 polymer ?
#
loop_
_entity_poly.entity_id
_entity_poly.type
_entity_poly.pdbx_seq_one_letter_code
_entity_poly.pdbx_strand_id
1 'polypeptide(L)'
;MIEKRILLQISNTIIANLNNADGIGFLYGKIGLALFMYRYSRFVNNQFYENIADEIIDDIYNKMNDAIPRNYERGLAGIGCAMCRIIKEKYVEGDPSEILDVLDEQLLCDVKETLMEDMNADYPIYSSGLYLLDRLSVEDVVNSQKEQWIFKVIDAVEAIDLGQIKDNSSRILLISSILFVLLKLSDFVADKCRFYPLYDYLLECALQSINRNRDVNIVLLKKVVSLLPEDRITKELLVKVKSINFHMDVMNESLMFESELNWYWLFNMPLSLSPLVTKLDVLVDKLLLDIDFDLYMMNSKLAKIGTWVMKM
;
A
#
# COMPACT_ATOMS: atom_id res chain seq x y z
N MET A 1 -10.71 23.47 -12.59
CA MET A 1 -10.87 23.34 -14.07
C MET A 1 -9.78 22.44 -14.66
N ILE A 2 -8.52 22.62 -14.25
CA ILE A 2 -7.39 21.77 -14.66
C ILE A 2 -7.52 20.33 -14.12
N GLU A 3 -7.88 20.15 -12.84
CA GLU A 3 -8.05 18.81 -12.23
C GLU A 3 -9.11 17.97 -12.96
N LYS A 4 -10.29 18.55 -13.26
CA LYS A 4 -11.35 17.85 -14.02
C LYS A 4 -10.88 17.41 -15.41
N ARG A 5 -10.09 18.25 -16.09
CA ARG A 5 -9.50 17.92 -17.40
C ARG A 5 -8.49 16.78 -17.28
N ILE A 6 -7.59 16.86 -16.31
CA ILE A 6 -6.56 15.85 -16.05
C ILE A 6 -7.21 14.50 -15.70
N LEU A 7 -8.21 14.51 -14.81
CA LEU A 7 -8.92 13.29 -14.42
C LEU A 7 -9.67 12.66 -15.60
N LEU A 8 -10.25 13.47 -16.49
CA LEU A 8 -10.87 12.97 -17.72
C LEU A 8 -9.84 12.38 -18.71
N GLN A 9 -8.66 12.99 -18.82
CA GLN A 9 -7.56 12.44 -19.64
C GLN A 9 -7.08 11.09 -19.08
N ILE A 10 -6.90 11.02 -17.76
CA ILE A 10 -6.53 9.80 -17.04
C ILE A 10 -7.58 8.71 -17.26
N SER A 11 -8.87 9.02 -17.02
CA SER A 11 -9.95 8.03 -17.14
C SER A 11 -10.07 7.48 -18.55
N ASN A 12 -10.07 8.35 -19.56
CA ASN A 12 -10.16 7.94 -20.97
C ASN A 12 -8.96 7.07 -21.39
N THR A 13 -7.77 7.39 -20.90
CA THR A 13 -6.55 6.61 -21.18
C THR A 13 -6.64 5.22 -20.56
N ILE A 14 -7.05 5.13 -19.29
CA ILE A 14 -7.18 3.84 -18.60
C ILE A 14 -8.24 2.99 -19.31
N ILE A 15 -9.38 3.55 -19.70
CA ILE A 15 -10.43 2.82 -20.44
C ILE A 15 -9.90 2.32 -21.79
N ALA A 16 -9.23 3.18 -22.56
CA ALA A 16 -8.69 2.80 -23.86
C ALA A 16 -7.66 1.66 -23.78
N ASN A 17 -6.95 1.55 -22.65
CA ASN A 17 -5.92 0.55 -22.42
C ASN A 17 -6.32 -0.55 -21.42
N LEU A 18 -7.61 -0.65 -21.05
CA LEU A 18 -8.04 -1.52 -19.95
C LEU A 18 -7.74 -3.00 -20.22
N ASN A 19 -7.90 -3.41 -21.47
CA ASN A 19 -7.64 -4.79 -21.92
C ASN A 19 -6.15 -5.16 -21.90
N ASN A 20 -5.23 -4.19 -21.79
CA ASN A 20 -3.80 -4.44 -21.71
C ASN A 20 -3.32 -4.61 -20.25
N ALA A 21 -4.20 -4.41 -19.25
CA ALA A 21 -3.85 -4.64 -17.86
C ALA A 21 -4.05 -6.12 -17.51
N ASP A 22 -3.01 -6.95 -17.55
CA ASP A 22 -3.17 -8.40 -17.31
C ASP A 22 -3.09 -8.80 -15.82
N GLY A 23 -2.43 -8.00 -14.98
CA GLY A 23 -2.30 -8.26 -13.54
C GLY A 23 -3.57 -7.95 -12.75
N ILE A 24 -3.82 -8.68 -11.67
CA ILE A 24 -4.98 -8.48 -10.78
C ILE A 24 -4.67 -7.69 -9.50
N GLY A 25 -3.40 -7.66 -9.05
CA GLY A 25 -3.01 -7.05 -7.78
C GLY A 25 -3.08 -5.52 -7.73
N PHE A 26 -2.77 -4.95 -6.56
CA PHE A 26 -3.09 -3.54 -6.27
C PHE A 26 -2.12 -2.54 -6.87
N LEU A 27 -0.81 -2.78 -6.77
CA LEU A 27 0.19 -1.80 -7.21
C LEU A 27 0.32 -1.71 -8.73
N TYR A 28 0.11 -2.84 -9.42
CA TYR A 28 0.35 -3.01 -10.86
C TYR A 28 -0.76 -3.80 -11.57
N GLY A 29 -1.98 -3.78 -11.05
CA GLY A 29 -3.08 -4.57 -11.62
C GLY A 29 -4.45 -3.89 -11.55
N LYS A 30 -5.43 -4.64 -12.03
CA LYS A 30 -6.80 -4.20 -12.30
C LYS A 30 -7.54 -3.71 -11.07
N ILE A 31 -7.29 -4.26 -9.88
CA ILE A 31 -8.05 -3.84 -8.69
C ILE A 31 -7.80 -2.37 -8.31
N GLY A 32 -6.58 -1.88 -8.53
CA GLY A 32 -6.26 -0.45 -8.36
C GLY A 32 -6.99 0.44 -9.38
N LEU A 33 -7.24 -0.08 -10.59
CA LEU A 33 -8.03 0.60 -11.62
C LEU A 33 -9.52 0.63 -11.25
N ALA A 34 -10.07 -0.47 -10.76
CA ALA A 34 -11.46 -0.53 -10.27
C ALA A 34 -11.69 0.51 -9.16
N LEU A 35 -10.80 0.55 -8.15
CA LEU A 35 -10.87 1.55 -7.08
C LEU A 35 -10.81 2.99 -7.61
N PHE A 36 -9.97 3.26 -8.61
CA PHE A 36 -9.94 4.57 -9.26
C PHE A 36 -11.26 4.87 -10.00
N MET A 37 -11.80 3.92 -10.77
CA MET A 37 -13.01 4.10 -11.56
C MET A 37 -14.25 4.35 -10.69
N TYR A 38 -14.40 3.62 -9.58
CA TYR A 38 -15.45 3.89 -8.59
C TYR A 38 -15.35 5.30 -8.00
N ARG A 39 -14.15 5.71 -7.57
CA ARG A 39 -13.97 7.08 -7.04
C ARG A 39 -14.25 8.14 -8.09
N TYR A 40 -13.83 7.88 -9.34
CA TYR A 40 -14.05 8.79 -10.44
C TYR A 40 -15.53 8.88 -10.83
N SER A 41 -16.26 7.75 -10.85
CA SER A 41 -17.70 7.70 -11.14
C SER A 41 -18.47 8.63 -10.21
N ARG A 42 -18.16 8.57 -8.91
CA ARG A 42 -18.73 9.46 -7.89
C ARG A 42 -18.28 10.91 -8.06
N PHE A 43 -17.01 11.15 -8.36
CA PHE A 43 -16.46 12.49 -8.57
C PHE A 43 -17.14 13.24 -9.73
N VAL A 44 -17.45 12.56 -10.84
CA VAL A 44 -18.17 13.15 -11.98
C VAL A 44 -19.67 12.89 -11.98
N ASN A 45 -20.18 12.13 -11.02
CA ASN A 45 -21.56 11.66 -10.92
C ASN A 45 -22.04 10.98 -12.23
N ASN A 46 -21.31 9.97 -12.69
CA ASN A 46 -21.58 9.25 -13.94
C ASN A 46 -21.45 7.74 -13.78
N GLN A 47 -22.59 7.05 -13.85
CA GLN A 47 -22.74 5.59 -13.72
C GLN A 47 -21.91 4.80 -14.72
N PHE A 48 -21.57 5.37 -15.89
CA PHE A 48 -20.75 4.69 -16.88
C PHE A 48 -19.41 4.20 -16.29
N TYR A 49 -18.74 5.03 -15.48
CA TYR A 49 -17.47 4.65 -14.87
C TYR A 49 -17.63 3.65 -13.72
N GLU A 50 -18.80 3.63 -13.07
CA GLU A 50 -19.14 2.63 -12.06
C GLU A 50 -19.32 1.26 -12.70
N ASN A 51 -20.08 1.18 -13.80
CA ASN A 51 -20.24 -0.07 -14.55
C ASN A 51 -18.89 -0.62 -15.05
N ILE A 52 -17.97 0.25 -15.48
CA ILE A 52 -16.60 -0.17 -15.84
C ILE A 52 -15.87 -0.73 -14.60
N ALA A 53 -16.05 -0.14 -13.43
CA ALA A 53 -15.45 -0.66 -12.21
C ALA A 53 -16.03 -2.05 -11.85
N ASP A 54 -17.34 -2.23 -11.95
CA ASP A 54 -18.01 -3.52 -11.73
C ASP A 54 -17.49 -4.60 -12.69
N GLU A 55 -17.37 -4.29 -13.98
CA GLU A 55 -16.79 -5.20 -15.00
C GLU A 55 -15.35 -5.60 -14.66
N ILE A 56 -14.56 -4.68 -14.10
CA ILE A 56 -13.19 -4.98 -13.67
C ILE A 56 -13.20 -5.91 -12.45
N ILE A 57 -14.10 -5.68 -11.48
CA ILE A 57 -14.26 -6.56 -10.31
C ILE A 57 -14.64 -7.97 -10.77
N ASP A 58 -15.64 -8.10 -11.65
CA ASP A 58 -16.07 -9.40 -12.19
C ASP A 58 -14.92 -10.14 -12.89
N ASP A 59 -14.11 -9.44 -13.71
CA ASP A 59 -12.93 -10.05 -14.35
C ASP A 59 -11.89 -10.52 -13.33
N ILE A 60 -11.68 -9.79 -12.23
CA ILE A 60 -10.76 -10.20 -11.16
C ILE A 60 -11.28 -11.46 -10.47
N TYR A 61 -12.55 -11.48 -10.06
CA TYR A 61 -13.16 -12.65 -9.42
C TYR A 61 -13.15 -13.88 -10.34
N ASN A 62 -13.41 -13.70 -11.64
CA ASN A 62 -13.34 -14.79 -12.63
C ASN A 62 -11.93 -15.36 -12.83
N LYS A 63 -10.89 -14.58 -12.52
CA LYS A 63 -9.49 -15.00 -12.59
C LYS A 63 -8.96 -15.53 -11.26
N MET A 64 -9.72 -15.40 -10.17
CA MET A 64 -9.28 -15.88 -8.86
C MET A 64 -9.12 -17.40 -8.83
N ASN A 65 -7.95 -17.84 -8.37
CA ASN A 65 -7.56 -19.23 -8.23
C ASN A 65 -6.43 -19.38 -7.19
N ASP A 66 -6.15 -20.61 -6.79
CA ASP A 66 -5.16 -20.92 -5.74
C ASP A 66 -3.70 -20.57 -6.09
N ALA A 67 -3.40 -20.24 -7.36
CA ALA A 67 -2.05 -19.86 -7.77
C ALA A 67 -1.75 -18.35 -7.57
N ILE A 68 -2.73 -17.56 -7.14
CA ILE A 68 -2.52 -16.14 -6.86
C ILE A 68 -1.66 -15.99 -5.59
N PRO A 69 -0.57 -15.19 -5.64
CA PRO A 69 0.24 -14.92 -4.45
C PRO A 69 -0.60 -14.27 -3.34
N ARG A 70 -0.19 -14.42 -2.09
CA ARG A 70 -0.83 -13.75 -0.95
C ARG A 70 -0.39 -12.29 -0.81
N ASN A 71 0.74 -11.93 -1.42
CA ASN A 71 1.34 -10.60 -1.29
C ASN A 71 0.44 -9.44 -1.81
N TYR A 72 0.76 -8.23 -1.37
CA TYR A 72 -0.02 -7.04 -1.68
C TYR A 72 0.17 -6.56 -3.13
N GLU A 73 1.39 -6.63 -3.64
CA GLU A 73 1.76 -6.03 -4.93
C GLU A 73 0.94 -6.62 -6.09
N ARG A 74 0.87 -7.96 -6.14
CA ARG A 74 0.29 -8.72 -7.26
C ARG A 74 -0.83 -9.67 -6.84
N GLY A 75 -1.08 -9.78 -5.54
CA GLY A 75 -1.84 -10.87 -4.96
C GLY A 75 -3.05 -10.47 -4.12
N LEU A 76 -3.50 -11.43 -3.32
CA LEU A 76 -4.75 -11.42 -2.56
C LEU A 76 -4.83 -10.26 -1.56
N ALA A 77 -3.74 -9.92 -0.86
CA ALA A 77 -3.78 -8.81 0.09
C ALA A 77 -4.07 -7.47 -0.57
N GLY A 78 -3.57 -7.27 -1.79
CA GLY A 78 -3.87 -6.08 -2.58
C GLY A 78 -5.35 -6.02 -2.97
N ILE A 79 -5.90 -7.16 -3.38
CA ILE A 79 -7.32 -7.30 -3.71
C ILE A 79 -8.18 -7.03 -2.48
N GLY A 80 -7.87 -7.66 -1.34
CA GLY A 80 -8.60 -7.48 -0.09
C GLY A 80 -8.55 -6.05 0.43
N CYS A 81 -7.40 -5.38 0.41
CA CYS A 81 -7.30 -3.97 0.79
C CYS A 81 -8.14 -3.06 -0.10
N ALA A 82 -8.14 -3.27 -1.42
CA ALA A 82 -9.03 -2.53 -2.32
C ALA A 82 -10.50 -2.79 -2.01
N MET A 83 -10.89 -4.05 -1.85
CA MET A 83 -12.28 -4.42 -1.56
C MET A 83 -12.75 -3.79 -0.24
N CYS A 84 -11.92 -3.82 0.80
CA CYS A 84 -12.20 -3.10 2.04
C CYS A 84 -12.47 -1.61 1.81
N ARG A 85 -11.67 -0.95 0.95
CA ARG A 85 -11.87 0.48 0.62
C ARG A 85 -13.14 0.69 -0.20
N ILE A 86 -13.44 -0.20 -1.14
CA ILE A 86 -14.64 -0.16 -1.99
C ILE A 86 -15.91 -0.29 -1.13
N ILE A 87 -15.92 -1.24 -0.19
CA ILE A 87 -16.99 -1.47 0.78
C ILE A 87 -17.13 -0.26 1.72
N LYS A 88 -16.03 0.18 2.32
CA LYS A 88 -16.01 1.33 3.24
C LYS A 88 -16.57 2.61 2.60
N GLU A 89 -16.24 2.82 1.33
CA GLU A 89 -16.71 3.96 0.55
C GLU A 89 -18.11 3.74 -0.03
N LYS A 90 -18.77 2.59 0.23
CA LYS A 90 -20.13 2.26 -0.21
C LYS A 90 -20.31 2.29 -1.73
N TYR A 91 -19.37 1.69 -2.47
CA TYR A 91 -19.59 1.42 -3.90
C TYR A 91 -20.20 0.05 -4.16
N VAL A 92 -20.00 -0.90 -3.24
CA VAL A 92 -20.57 -2.24 -3.30
C VAL A 92 -21.44 -2.46 -2.07
N GLU A 93 -22.62 -3.05 -2.27
CA GLU A 93 -23.52 -3.48 -1.21
C GLU A 93 -23.25 -4.95 -0.82
N GLY A 94 -23.41 -5.27 0.45
CA GLY A 94 -23.26 -6.63 0.98
C GLY A 94 -22.63 -6.64 2.37
N ASP A 95 -22.66 -7.79 3.03
CA ASP A 95 -22.02 -7.99 4.32
C ASP A 95 -20.49 -8.11 4.12
N PRO A 96 -19.67 -7.23 4.73
CA PRO A 96 -18.21 -7.35 4.64
C PRO A 96 -17.68 -8.71 5.10
N SER A 97 -18.32 -9.34 6.08
CA SER A 97 -17.92 -10.67 6.57
C SER A 97 -18.19 -11.78 5.55
N GLU A 98 -19.21 -11.63 4.71
CA GLU A 98 -19.48 -12.59 3.61
C GLU A 98 -18.57 -12.33 2.41
N ILE A 99 -18.33 -11.05 2.06
CA ILE A 99 -17.53 -10.70 0.87
C ILE A 99 -16.04 -11.05 1.04
N LEU A 100 -15.54 -11.00 2.28
CA LEU A 100 -14.11 -11.08 2.59
C LEU A 100 -13.71 -12.40 3.26
N ASP A 101 -14.61 -13.37 3.37
CA ASP A 101 -14.40 -14.61 4.12
C ASP A 101 -13.15 -15.41 3.68
N VAL A 102 -13.00 -15.64 2.37
CA VAL A 102 -11.86 -16.36 1.77
C VAL A 102 -10.55 -15.59 2.00
N LEU A 103 -10.61 -14.26 1.91
CA LEU A 103 -9.45 -13.40 2.13
C LEU A 103 -9.05 -13.38 3.62
N ASP A 104 -10.02 -13.33 4.53
CA ASP A 104 -9.80 -13.44 5.97
C ASP A 104 -9.13 -14.78 6.32
N GLU A 105 -9.58 -15.88 5.72
CA GLU A 105 -8.94 -17.19 5.90
C GLU A 105 -7.48 -17.15 5.42
N GLN A 106 -7.23 -16.78 4.17
CA GLN A 106 -5.88 -16.87 3.60
C GLN A 106 -4.89 -15.86 4.17
N LEU A 107 -5.35 -14.66 4.55
CA LEU A 107 -4.47 -13.57 4.96
C LEU A 107 -4.37 -13.41 6.49
N LEU A 108 -5.37 -13.86 7.26
CA LEU A 108 -5.41 -13.71 8.72
C LEU A 108 -5.29 -15.05 9.47
N CYS A 109 -5.38 -16.21 8.80
CA CYS A 109 -4.97 -17.49 9.39
C CYS A 109 -3.50 -17.82 9.09
N ASP A 110 -3.03 -17.61 7.86
CA ASP A 110 -1.68 -17.98 7.43
C ASP A 110 -0.72 -16.78 7.32
N VAL A 111 -0.76 -15.92 8.35
CA VAL A 111 0.00 -14.65 8.39
C VAL A 111 1.51 -14.86 8.20
N LYS A 112 2.07 -15.91 8.81
CA LYS A 112 3.50 -16.20 8.70
C LYS A 112 3.89 -16.60 7.27
N GLU A 113 3.07 -17.40 6.60
CA GLU A 113 3.31 -17.81 5.21
C GLU A 113 3.23 -16.61 4.28
N THR A 114 2.24 -15.75 4.48
CA THR A 114 2.12 -14.49 3.75
C THR A 114 3.34 -13.60 3.95
N LEU A 115 3.84 -13.46 5.19
CA LEU A 115 5.05 -12.68 5.46
C LEU A 115 6.31 -13.30 4.80
N MET A 116 6.40 -14.62 4.68
CA MET A 116 7.47 -15.28 3.92
C MET A 116 7.38 -14.98 2.42
N GLU A 117 6.18 -14.91 1.85
CA GLU A 117 5.98 -14.47 0.46
C GLU A 117 6.37 -12.99 0.29
N ASP A 118 5.97 -12.14 1.23
CA ASP A 118 6.31 -10.71 1.23
C ASP A 118 7.83 -10.50 1.19
N MET A 119 8.60 -11.28 1.96
CA MET A 119 10.07 -11.22 1.97
C MET A 119 10.73 -11.50 0.62
N ASN A 120 10.01 -12.17 -0.29
CA ASN A 120 10.48 -12.54 -1.63
C ASN A 120 9.80 -11.74 -2.75
N ALA A 121 8.90 -10.80 -2.42
CA ALA A 121 8.21 -9.97 -3.40
C ALA A 121 9.14 -8.89 -3.98
N ASP A 122 8.83 -8.41 -5.19
CA ASP A 122 9.55 -7.30 -5.82
C ASP A 122 9.32 -6.00 -5.03
N TYR A 123 8.13 -5.84 -4.44
CA TYR A 123 7.78 -4.75 -3.53
C TYR A 123 7.35 -5.30 -2.15
N PRO A 124 8.31 -5.59 -1.25
CA PRO A 124 8.04 -6.26 0.03
C PRO A 124 7.40 -5.31 1.04
N ILE A 125 6.13 -5.53 1.36
CA ILE A 125 5.37 -4.81 2.38
C ILE A 125 4.57 -5.80 3.20
N TYR A 126 4.17 -5.41 4.41
CA TYR A 126 3.52 -6.32 5.33
C TYR A 126 2.05 -6.56 4.96
N SER A 127 1.80 -7.54 4.10
CA SER A 127 0.54 -7.75 3.41
C SER A 127 -0.63 -8.05 4.34
N SER A 128 -0.52 -9.09 5.18
CA SER A 128 -1.54 -9.42 6.18
C SER A 128 -1.79 -8.29 7.17
N GLY A 129 -0.73 -7.56 7.54
CA GLY A 129 -0.82 -6.42 8.45
C GLY A 129 -1.63 -5.26 7.87
N LEU A 130 -1.36 -4.91 6.61
CA LEU A 130 -2.12 -3.87 5.89
C LEU A 130 -3.56 -4.31 5.61
N TYR A 131 -3.76 -5.58 5.24
CA TYR A 131 -5.09 -6.14 5.08
C TYR A 131 -5.90 -6.04 6.37
N LEU A 132 -5.32 -6.44 7.52
CA LEU A 132 -5.99 -6.34 8.81
C LEU A 132 -6.40 -4.90 9.14
N LEU A 133 -5.54 -3.90 8.86
CA LEU A 133 -5.89 -2.49 9.09
C LEU A 133 -7.09 -2.05 8.26
N ASP A 134 -7.13 -2.40 6.98
CA ASP A 134 -8.26 -2.06 6.11
C ASP A 134 -9.53 -2.84 6.51
N ARG A 135 -9.39 -4.12 6.89
CA ARG A 135 -10.47 -5.01 7.36
C ARG A 135 -11.13 -4.52 8.66
N LEU A 136 -10.35 -4.05 9.63
CA LEU A 136 -10.87 -3.47 10.87
C LEU A 136 -11.58 -2.12 10.64
N SER A 137 -11.48 -1.56 9.43
CA SER A 137 -12.10 -0.27 9.09
C SER A 137 -13.44 -0.39 8.36
N VAL A 138 -13.82 -1.60 7.93
CA VAL A 138 -15.11 -1.87 7.28
C VAL A 138 -16.18 -2.37 8.24
N GLU A 139 -15.78 -3.02 9.33
CA GLU A 139 -16.70 -3.68 10.25
C GLU A 139 -16.14 -3.68 11.67
N ASP A 140 -17.00 -3.47 12.66
CA ASP A 140 -16.63 -3.63 14.07
C ASP A 140 -16.70 -5.10 14.48
N VAL A 141 -15.56 -5.77 14.28
CA VAL A 141 -15.40 -7.17 14.63
C VAL A 141 -15.36 -7.33 16.15
N VAL A 142 -15.96 -8.42 16.65
CA VAL A 142 -15.96 -8.79 18.09
C VAL A 142 -14.54 -8.73 18.64
N ASN A 143 -14.36 -8.09 19.80
CA ASN A 143 -13.04 -7.82 20.39
C ASN A 143 -12.13 -9.05 20.51
N SER A 144 -12.68 -10.22 20.85
CA SER A 144 -11.90 -11.45 20.94
C SER A 144 -11.29 -11.87 19.59
N GLN A 145 -12.05 -11.75 18.50
CA GLN A 145 -11.57 -12.09 17.16
C GLN A 145 -10.56 -11.05 16.65
N LYS A 146 -10.83 -9.77 16.92
CA LYS A 146 -9.93 -8.64 16.64
C LYS A 146 -8.58 -8.83 17.32
N GLU A 147 -8.55 -9.15 18.61
CA GLU A 147 -7.32 -9.44 19.35
C GLU A 147 -6.59 -10.66 18.80
N GLN A 148 -7.30 -11.74 18.45
CA GLN A 148 -6.68 -12.92 17.85
C GLN A 148 -5.96 -12.61 16.53
N TRP A 149 -6.59 -11.84 15.63
CA TRP A 149 -5.95 -11.42 14.39
C TRP A 149 -4.73 -10.54 14.63
N ILE A 150 -4.83 -9.56 15.54
CA ILE A 150 -3.70 -8.69 15.90
C ILE A 150 -2.54 -9.52 16.45
N PHE A 151 -2.81 -10.48 17.34
CA PHE A 151 -1.75 -11.32 17.90
C PHE A 151 -1.11 -12.21 16.84
N LYS A 152 -1.85 -12.78 15.90
CA LYS A 152 -1.25 -13.53 14.77
C LYS A 152 -0.31 -12.66 13.94
N VAL A 153 -0.68 -11.40 13.70
CA VAL A 153 0.18 -10.40 13.02
C VAL A 153 1.43 -10.06 13.83
N ILE A 154 1.35 -10.04 15.16
CA ILE A 154 2.52 -9.82 16.00
C ILE A 154 3.41 -11.08 16.03
N ASP A 155 2.81 -12.25 16.25
CA ASP A 155 3.48 -13.55 16.33
C ASP A 155 4.28 -13.85 15.05
N ALA A 156 3.75 -13.50 13.87
CA ALA A 156 4.45 -13.69 12.60
C ALA A 156 5.74 -12.86 12.50
N VAL A 157 5.72 -11.62 12.98
CA VAL A 157 6.90 -10.73 13.00
C VAL A 157 7.94 -11.25 14.00
N GLU A 158 7.51 -11.69 15.18
CA GLU A 158 8.39 -12.27 16.20
C GLU A 158 9.05 -13.58 15.73
N ALA A 159 8.38 -14.32 14.85
CA ALA A 159 8.83 -15.63 14.38
C ALA A 159 9.71 -15.61 13.12
N ILE A 160 9.98 -14.44 12.53
CA ILE A 160 10.73 -14.30 11.28
C ILE A 160 12.09 -13.62 11.48
N ASP A 161 13.10 -14.16 10.81
CA ASP A 161 14.42 -13.55 10.69
C ASP A 161 14.47 -12.62 9.46
N LEU A 162 14.31 -11.33 9.72
CA LEU A 162 14.36 -10.29 8.68
C LEU A 162 15.75 -10.18 8.02
N GLY A 163 16.80 -10.71 8.65
CA GLY A 163 18.14 -10.79 8.09
C GLY A 163 18.22 -11.63 6.81
N GLN A 164 17.24 -12.51 6.56
CA GLN A 164 17.20 -13.35 5.36
C GLN A 164 16.84 -12.59 4.07
N ILE A 165 16.27 -11.39 4.18
CA ILE A 165 15.98 -10.54 3.01
C ILE A 165 17.31 -10.05 2.44
N LYS A 166 17.64 -10.47 1.21
CA LYS A 166 18.96 -10.22 0.61
C LYS A 166 19.21 -8.76 0.26
N ASP A 167 18.17 -8.08 -0.23
CA ASP A 167 18.29 -6.68 -0.60
C ASP A 167 18.00 -5.76 0.59
N ASN A 168 18.91 -4.82 0.84
CA ASN A 168 18.82 -3.92 1.98
C ASN A 168 17.67 -2.90 1.82
N SER A 169 17.39 -2.47 0.59
CA SER A 169 16.34 -1.48 0.34
C SER A 169 14.96 -2.10 0.55
N SER A 170 14.75 -3.30 0.00
CA SER A 170 13.63 -4.19 0.26
C SER A 170 13.43 -4.43 1.76
N ARG A 171 14.52 -4.69 2.51
CA ARG A 171 14.43 -4.89 3.96
C ARG A 171 13.94 -3.62 4.68
N ILE A 172 14.46 -2.44 4.32
CA ILE A 172 14.03 -1.15 4.90
C ILE A 172 12.55 -0.90 4.59
N LEU A 173 12.09 -1.17 3.36
CA LEU A 173 10.70 -1.01 2.97
C LEU A 173 9.76 -1.92 3.80
N LEU A 174 10.08 -3.21 3.89
CA LEU A 174 9.28 -4.16 4.66
C LEU A 174 9.24 -3.75 6.14
N ILE A 175 10.40 -3.46 6.75
CA ILE A 175 10.47 -3.01 8.14
C ILE A 175 9.63 -1.76 8.37
N SER A 176 9.70 -0.78 7.46
CA SER A 176 8.92 0.45 7.56
C SER A 176 7.41 0.17 7.52
N SER A 177 6.98 -0.76 6.66
CA SER A 177 5.58 -1.19 6.59
C SER A 177 5.13 -1.95 7.84
N ILE A 178 5.98 -2.81 8.42
CA ILE A 178 5.69 -3.51 9.68
C ILE A 178 5.56 -2.49 10.82
N LEU A 179 6.50 -1.55 10.95
CA LEU A 179 6.45 -0.50 11.96
C LEU A 179 5.16 0.33 11.84
N PHE A 180 4.76 0.69 10.62
CA PHE A 180 3.51 1.41 10.37
C PHE A 180 2.28 0.59 10.81
N VAL A 181 2.23 -0.70 10.44
CA VAL A 181 1.14 -1.59 10.84
C VAL A 181 1.06 -1.73 12.36
N LEU A 182 2.18 -2.04 13.01
CA LEU A 182 2.23 -2.23 14.47
C LEU A 182 1.82 -0.94 15.21
N LEU A 183 2.27 0.22 14.74
CA LEU A 183 1.85 1.51 15.28
C LEU A 183 0.32 1.63 15.26
N LYS A 184 -0.31 1.38 14.11
CA LYS A 184 -1.76 1.51 13.94
C LYS A 184 -2.54 0.45 14.71
N LEU A 185 -2.06 -0.79 14.73
CA LEU A 185 -2.72 -1.87 15.49
C LEU A 185 -2.63 -1.65 17.00
N SER A 186 -1.62 -0.94 17.49
CA SER A 186 -1.49 -0.62 18.91
C SER A 186 -2.64 0.24 19.44
N ASP A 187 -3.39 0.93 18.59
CA ASP A 187 -4.57 1.72 18.99
C ASP A 187 -5.80 0.84 19.26
N PHE A 188 -5.80 -0.43 18.82
CA PHE A 188 -6.90 -1.37 19.00
C PHE A 188 -6.73 -2.28 20.22
N VAL A 189 -5.58 -2.25 20.90
CA VAL A 189 -5.28 -3.13 22.03
C VAL A 189 -4.97 -2.31 23.28
N ALA A 190 -5.54 -2.72 24.42
CA ALA A 190 -5.29 -2.07 25.70
C ALA A 190 -3.85 -2.32 26.21
N ASP A 191 -3.39 -3.57 26.10
CA ASP A 191 -2.02 -3.95 26.45
C ASP A 191 -1.08 -3.81 25.25
N LYS A 192 -0.17 -2.84 25.36
CA LYS A 192 0.80 -2.51 24.32
C LYS A 192 2.19 -3.12 24.59
N CYS A 193 2.34 -3.97 25.62
CA CYS A 193 3.66 -4.46 26.06
C CYS A 193 4.44 -5.18 24.97
N ARG A 194 3.76 -5.91 24.08
CA ARG A 194 4.38 -6.64 22.96
C ARG A 194 4.88 -5.73 21.83
N PHE A 195 4.30 -4.55 21.67
CA PHE A 195 4.65 -3.64 20.57
C PHE A 195 5.99 -2.95 20.80
N TYR A 196 6.29 -2.54 22.04
CA TYR A 196 7.47 -1.71 22.31
C TYR A 196 8.81 -2.39 22.04
N PRO A 197 9.04 -3.66 22.48
CA PRO A 197 10.26 -4.37 22.13
C PRO A 197 10.41 -4.59 20.61
N LEU A 198 9.29 -4.79 19.91
CA LEU A 198 9.29 -4.94 18.46
C LEU A 198 9.68 -3.66 17.74
N TYR A 199 9.28 -2.48 18.23
CA TYR A 199 9.73 -1.22 17.66
C TYR A 199 11.25 -1.11 17.70
N ASP A 200 11.87 -1.35 18.86
CA ASP A 200 13.33 -1.27 19.00
C ASP A 200 14.03 -2.31 18.10
N TYR A 201 13.58 -3.58 18.11
CA TYR A 201 14.13 -4.63 17.25
C TYR A 201 14.06 -4.28 15.76
N LEU A 202 12.92 -3.79 15.30
CA LEU A 202 12.72 -3.42 13.89
C LEU A 202 13.59 -2.22 13.51
N LEU A 203 13.72 -1.23 14.39
CA LEU A 203 14.59 -0.07 14.15
C LEU A 203 16.07 -0.46 14.10
N GLU A 204 16.51 -1.39 14.96
CA GLU A 204 17.86 -1.95 14.89
C GLU A 204 18.11 -2.65 13.54
N CYS A 205 17.17 -3.49 13.10
CA CYS A 205 17.25 -4.19 11.81
C CYS A 205 17.29 -3.20 10.64
N ALA A 206 16.49 -2.13 10.69
CA ALA A 206 16.51 -1.08 9.66
C ALA A 206 17.85 -0.36 9.63
N LEU A 207 18.38 0.04 10.79
CA LEU A 207 19.68 0.70 10.91
C LEU A 207 20.83 -0.17 10.37
N GLN A 208 20.81 -1.47 10.63
CA GLN A 208 21.79 -2.42 10.10
C GLN A 208 21.71 -2.58 8.58
N SER A 209 20.57 -2.28 7.97
CA SER A 209 20.35 -2.39 6.53
C SER A 209 20.71 -1.12 5.77
N ILE A 210 20.81 0.02 6.47
CA ILE A 210 21.16 1.30 5.85
C ILE A 210 22.64 1.31 5.48
N ASN A 211 22.91 0.96 4.22
CA ASN A 211 24.26 0.95 3.66
C ASN A 211 24.56 2.17 2.78
N ARG A 212 23.53 2.82 2.24
CA ARG A 212 23.65 3.98 1.35
C ARG A 212 22.62 5.03 1.74
N ASN A 213 23.08 6.25 1.95
CA ASN A 213 22.25 7.43 2.25
C ASN A 213 21.41 7.93 1.04
N ARG A 214 21.24 7.12 -0.01
CA ARG A 214 20.50 7.49 -1.24
C ARG A 214 19.28 6.60 -1.49
N ASP A 215 19.01 5.67 -0.58
CA ASP A 215 17.84 4.80 -0.64
C ASP A 215 16.57 5.58 -0.30
N VAL A 216 15.61 5.61 -1.23
CA VAL A 216 14.34 6.33 -1.06
C VAL A 216 13.53 5.78 0.11
N ASN A 217 13.66 4.49 0.45
CA ASN A 217 12.92 3.86 1.54
C ASN A 217 13.34 4.40 2.92
N ILE A 218 14.51 5.04 3.02
CA ILE A 218 14.91 5.81 4.23
C ILE A 218 13.91 6.93 4.51
N VAL A 219 13.33 7.56 3.48
CA VAL A 219 12.34 8.63 3.66
C VAL A 219 11.05 8.07 4.28
N LEU A 220 10.57 6.91 3.80
CA LEU A 220 9.44 6.22 4.42
C LEU A 220 9.74 5.86 5.89
N LEU A 221 10.89 5.25 6.14
CA LEU A 221 11.31 4.89 7.51
C LEU A 221 11.26 6.11 8.43
N LYS A 222 11.84 7.24 8.01
CA LYS A 222 11.82 8.49 8.79
C LYS A 222 10.41 9.02 9.01
N LYS A 223 9.53 8.97 7.99
CA LYS A 223 8.11 9.34 8.12
C LYS A 223 7.42 8.46 9.17
N VAL A 224 7.59 7.14 9.11
CA VAL A 224 7.00 6.20 10.09
C VAL A 224 7.55 6.43 11.49
N VAL A 225 8.86 6.55 11.65
CA VAL A 225 9.52 6.79 12.95
C VAL A 225 9.05 8.09 13.60
N SER A 226 8.78 9.14 12.81
CA SER A 226 8.24 10.39 13.33
C SER A 226 6.84 10.28 13.94
N LEU A 227 6.12 9.18 13.66
CA LEU A 227 4.79 8.90 14.19
C LEU A 227 4.82 7.96 15.40
N LEU A 228 5.95 7.30 15.68
CA LEU A 228 6.06 6.35 16.77
C LEU A 228 6.12 7.06 18.15
N PRO A 229 5.61 6.43 19.22
CA PRO A 229 5.68 6.98 20.58
C PRO A 229 7.14 7.05 21.06
N GLU A 230 7.74 8.24 21.06
CA GLU A 230 9.16 8.44 21.38
C GLU A 230 9.55 7.97 22.80
N ASP A 231 8.62 8.04 23.75
CA ASP A 231 8.81 7.58 25.14
C ASP A 231 8.89 6.05 25.27
N ARG A 232 8.59 5.33 24.18
CA ARG A 232 8.57 3.86 24.11
C ARG A 232 9.63 3.27 23.19
N ILE A 233 10.51 4.11 22.67
CA ILE A 233 11.64 3.72 21.82
C ILE A 233 12.94 4.05 22.56
N THR A 234 13.93 3.18 22.43
CA THR A 234 15.27 3.44 22.97
C THR A 234 15.83 4.75 22.37
N LYS A 235 16.12 5.71 23.24
CA LYS A 235 16.56 7.07 22.86
C LYS A 235 17.74 7.07 21.88
N GLU A 236 18.70 6.16 22.06
CA GLU A 236 19.85 6.03 21.16
C GLU A 236 19.42 5.63 19.74
N LEU A 237 18.50 4.68 19.60
CA LEU A 237 17.97 4.26 18.29
C LEU A 237 17.24 5.42 17.60
N LEU A 238 16.40 6.13 18.35
CA LEU A 238 15.66 7.28 17.82
C LEU A 238 16.61 8.38 17.31
N VAL A 239 17.68 8.68 18.06
CA VAL A 239 18.71 9.64 17.63
C VAL A 239 19.45 9.15 16.38
N LYS A 240 19.82 7.86 16.32
CA LYS A 240 20.46 7.27 15.14
C LYS A 240 19.57 7.44 13.90
N VAL A 241 18.30 7.06 13.97
CA VAL A 241 17.38 7.17 12.82
C VAL A 241 17.14 8.62 12.41
N LYS A 242 16.92 9.52 13.37
CA LYS A 242 16.70 10.95 13.08
C LYS A 242 17.92 11.60 12.42
N SER A 243 19.13 11.15 12.75
CA SER A 243 20.38 11.70 12.20
C SER A 243 20.73 11.17 10.80
N ILE A 244 20.03 10.17 10.27
CA ILE A 244 20.23 9.70 8.89
C ILE A 244 19.85 10.83 7.92
N ASN A 245 20.82 11.23 7.10
CA ASN A 245 20.59 12.17 6.01
C ASN A 245 20.35 11.38 4.72
N PHE A 246 19.19 11.60 4.10
CA PHE A 246 18.92 11.12 2.76
C PHE A 246 19.40 12.16 1.75
N HIS A 247 20.18 11.72 0.76
CA HIS A 247 20.74 12.56 -0.29
C HIS A 247 19.98 12.32 -1.61
N MET A 248 19.24 13.34 -2.04
CA MET A 248 18.63 13.38 -3.37
C MET A 248 19.70 13.51 -4.47
N ASP A 249 19.53 12.75 -5.55
CA ASP A 249 20.28 12.87 -6.79
C ASP A 249 19.36 12.62 -8.00
N VAL A 250 19.89 12.80 -9.22
CA VAL A 250 19.09 12.66 -10.45
C VAL A 250 18.51 11.25 -10.61
N MET A 251 19.18 10.21 -10.10
CA MET A 251 18.73 8.82 -10.22
C MET A 251 17.53 8.55 -9.31
N ASN A 252 17.52 9.12 -8.10
CA ASN A 252 16.45 8.90 -7.14
C ASN A 252 15.31 9.95 -7.21
N GLU A 253 15.43 11.02 -8.00
CA GLU A 253 14.37 12.03 -8.13
C GLU A 253 13.08 11.45 -8.75
N SER A 254 13.19 10.72 -9.86
CA SER A 254 12.04 10.05 -10.48
C SER A 254 11.49 8.93 -9.59
N LEU A 255 12.38 8.15 -8.96
CA LEU A 255 12.01 7.05 -8.09
C LEU A 255 11.30 7.54 -6.82
N MET A 256 11.68 8.72 -6.31
CA MET A 256 11.08 9.33 -5.13
C MET A 256 9.59 9.61 -5.37
N PHE A 257 9.25 10.26 -6.49
CA PHE A 257 7.85 10.57 -6.78
C PHE A 257 6.98 9.30 -6.88
N GLU A 258 7.47 8.28 -7.56
CA GLU A 258 6.78 6.99 -7.66
C GLU A 258 6.62 6.31 -6.29
N SER A 259 7.67 6.37 -5.47
CA SER A 259 7.64 5.84 -4.10
C SER A 259 6.65 6.59 -3.22
N GLU A 260 6.61 7.92 -3.29
CA GLU A 260 5.64 8.72 -2.52
C GLU A 260 4.19 8.47 -2.96
N LEU A 261 3.94 8.28 -4.26
CA LEU A 261 2.63 7.87 -4.76
C LEU A 261 2.22 6.50 -4.23
N ASN A 262 3.16 5.53 -4.21
CA ASN A 262 2.91 4.22 -3.61
C ASN A 262 2.60 4.36 -2.11
N TRP A 263 3.40 5.12 -1.35
CA TRP A 263 3.17 5.29 0.10
C TRP A 263 1.88 6.04 0.41
N TYR A 264 1.48 7.00 -0.43
CA TYR A 264 0.17 7.62 -0.36
C TYR A 264 -0.93 6.58 -0.56
N TRP A 265 -0.81 5.73 -1.58
CA TRP A 265 -1.85 4.77 -1.89
C TRP A 265 -1.93 3.65 -0.85
N LEU A 266 -0.78 3.20 -0.33
CA LEU A 266 -0.67 2.12 0.65
C LEU A 266 -1.02 2.59 2.07
N PHE A 267 -0.37 3.66 2.52
CA PHE A 267 -0.35 4.08 3.92
C PHE A 267 -1.13 5.38 4.18
N ASN A 268 -1.75 5.96 3.14
CA ASN A 268 -2.40 7.28 3.20
C ASN A 268 -1.44 8.38 3.72
N MET A 269 -0.15 8.27 3.39
CA MET A 269 0.85 9.28 3.75
C MET A 269 0.84 10.46 2.78
N PRO A 270 0.99 11.70 3.26
CA PRO A 270 1.07 12.86 2.38
C PRO A 270 2.35 12.82 1.53
N LEU A 271 2.20 13.23 0.27
CA LEU A 271 3.33 13.50 -0.63
C LEU A 271 4.09 14.72 -0.10
N SER A 272 5.42 14.69 -0.18
CA SER A 272 6.28 15.79 0.28
C SER A 272 6.52 16.83 -0.82
N LEU A 273 5.93 16.67 -2.02
CA LEU A 273 6.29 17.40 -3.23
C LEU A 273 5.30 18.53 -3.60
N SER A 274 5.31 19.61 -2.80
CA SER A 274 4.67 20.89 -3.14
C SER A 274 5.07 21.46 -4.53
N PRO A 275 6.30 21.30 -5.06
CA PRO A 275 6.67 21.90 -6.36
C PRO A 275 6.13 21.15 -7.59
N LEU A 276 5.89 19.83 -7.54
CA LEU A 276 5.44 19.05 -8.71
C LEU A 276 3.96 19.27 -9.05
N VAL A 277 3.15 19.60 -8.05
CA VAL A 277 1.73 19.97 -8.21
C VAL A 277 1.55 21.07 -9.27
N THR A 278 2.49 22.02 -9.34
CA THR A 278 2.45 23.14 -10.29
C THR A 278 2.65 22.75 -11.76
N LYS A 279 3.00 21.49 -12.04
CA LYS A 279 3.24 20.92 -13.38
C LYS A 279 2.55 19.57 -13.59
N LEU A 280 1.45 19.33 -12.86
CA LEU A 280 0.73 18.05 -12.91
C LEU A 280 0.28 17.70 -14.35
N ASP A 281 -0.13 18.70 -15.12
CA ASP A 281 -0.44 18.57 -16.54
C ASP A 281 0.75 18.09 -17.36
N VAL A 282 1.93 18.72 -17.19
CA VAL A 282 3.17 18.29 -17.86
C VAL A 282 3.57 16.88 -17.46
N LEU A 283 3.36 16.49 -16.20
CA LEU A 283 3.67 15.14 -15.73
C LEU A 283 2.73 14.11 -16.35
N VAL A 284 1.43 14.37 -16.37
CA VAL A 284 0.46 13.48 -17.01
C VAL A 284 0.72 13.40 -18.51
N ASP A 285 0.93 14.52 -19.20
CA ASP A 285 1.27 14.55 -20.62
C ASP A 285 2.54 13.74 -20.92
N LYS A 286 3.58 13.84 -20.07
CA LYS A 286 4.77 12.99 -20.18
C LYS A 286 4.44 11.51 -20.04
N LEU A 287 3.70 11.13 -19.00
CA LEU A 287 3.32 9.72 -18.78
C LEU A 287 2.48 9.16 -19.94
N LEU A 288 1.67 9.99 -20.60
CA LEU A 288 0.87 9.59 -21.75
C LEU A 288 1.68 9.49 -23.06
N LEU A 289 2.77 10.25 -23.18
CA LEU A 289 3.61 10.33 -24.38
C LEU A 289 4.82 9.40 -24.33
N ASP A 290 5.11 8.83 -23.17
CA ASP A 290 6.30 8.02 -22.97
C ASP A 290 6.09 6.60 -23.52
N ILE A 291 6.70 6.35 -24.68
CA ILE A 291 6.65 5.09 -25.43
C ILE A 291 7.51 4.01 -24.74
N ASP A 292 8.40 4.40 -23.83
CA ASP A 292 9.34 3.50 -23.15
C ASP A 292 8.79 2.91 -21.84
N PHE A 293 7.64 3.38 -21.35
CA PHE A 293 6.99 2.75 -20.20
C PHE A 293 6.25 1.49 -20.62
N ASP A 294 6.56 0.41 -19.91
CA ASP A 294 5.82 -0.84 -19.98
C ASP A 294 4.32 -0.55 -19.82
N LEU A 295 3.54 -0.74 -20.90
CA LEU A 295 2.12 -0.36 -20.97
C LEU A 295 1.33 -0.90 -19.77
N TYR A 296 1.79 -2.03 -19.22
CA TYR A 296 1.27 -2.69 -18.03
C TYR A 296 1.29 -1.82 -16.76
N MET A 297 2.31 -0.98 -16.55
CA MET A 297 2.45 -0.18 -15.33
C MET A 297 1.84 1.23 -15.44
N MET A 298 1.67 1.73 -16.67
CA MET A 298 1.17 3.09 -16.92
C MET A 298 -0.22 3.31 -16.30
N ASN A 299 -1.16 2.39 -16.52
CA ASN A 299 -2.53 2.51 -16.00
C ASN A 299 -2.55 2.60 -14.48
N SER A 300 -1.73 1.80 -13.78
CA SER A 300 -1.66 1.85 -12.31
C SER A 300 -1.05 3.15 -11.80
N LYS A 301 -0.04 3.71 -12.49
CA LYS A 301 0.52 5.03 -12.14
C LYS A 301 -0.52 6.14 -12.35
N LEU A 302 -1.24 6.12 -13.48
CA LEU A 302 -2.30 7.09 -13.76
C LEU A 302 -3.45 6.98 -12.75
N ALA A 303 -3.84 5.76 -12.35
CA ALA A 303 -4.83 5.54 -11.30
C ALA A 303 -4.39 6.11 -9.95
N LYS A 304 -3.13 5.88 -9.53
CA LYS A 304 -2.55 6.49 -8.31
C LYS A 304 -2.65 8.01 -8.34
N ILE A 305 -2.17 8.62 -9.42
CA ILE A 305 -2.22 10.08 -9.62
C ILE A 305 -3.67 10.56 -9.60
N GLY A 306 -4.56 9.92 -10.33
CA GLY A 306 -5.97 10.28 -10.38
C GLY A 306 -6.64 10.23 -9.00
N THR A 307 -6.38 9.18 -8.20
CA THR A 307 -6.90 9.11 -6.84
C THR A 307 -6.35 10.19 -5.91
N TRP A 308 -5.09 10.57 -6.09
CA TRP A 308 -4.48 11.68 -5.35
C TRP A 308 -5.10 13.03 -5.73
N VAL A 309 -5.25 13.29 -7.03
CA VAL A 309 -5.87 14.52 -7.56
C VAL A 309 -7.31 14.69 -7.09
N MET A 310 -8.08 13.61 -6.96
CA MET A 310 -9.45 13.68 -6.42
C MET A 310 -9.53 14.04 -4.93
N LYS A 311 -8.43 13.94 -4.18
CA LYS A 311 -8.38 14.32 -2.75
C LYS A 311 -7.79 15.72 -2.51
N MET A 312 -7.28 16.40 -3.55
CA MET A 312 -6.82 17.78 -3.48
C MET A 312 -7.98 18.76 -3.39
#